data_AF-M0EWY9-F1
#
_entry.id   AF-M0EWY9-F1
#
_cell.length_a   1.000
_cell.length_b   1.000
_cell.length_c   1.000
_cell.angle_alpha   90.00
_cell.angle_beta   90.00
_cell.angle_gamma   90.00
#
_symmetry.space_group_name_H-M   'P 1'
#
loop_
_entity.id
_entity.type
_entity.pdbx_description
1 polymer ?
#
loop_
_entity_poly.entity_id
_entity_poly.type
_entity_poly.pdbx_seq_one_letter_code
_entity_poly.pdbx_strand_id
1 'polypeptide(L)' 'MNYKTVQHHLEVLQESNIVTTEGDNYGQMYFLSDRMMNNLDIMEDVAEQAGVDDDA' A
#
# COMPACT_ATOMS: atom_id res chain seq x y z
N MET A 1 18.13 -11.08 0.14
CA MET A 1 17.07 -11.71 -0.69
C MET A 1 15.74 -11.06 -0.31
N ASN A 2 15.55 -9.77 -0.61
CA ASN A 2 14.44 -9.01 -0.03
C ASN A 2 13.31 -8.74 -1.03
N TYR A 3 13.57 -8.95 -2.32
CA TYR A 3 12.62 -8.69 -3.40
C TYR A 3 11.37 -9.57 -3.33
N LYS A 4 11.52 -10.86 -3.00
CA LYS A 4 10.37 -11.77 -2.86
C LYS A 4 9.43 -11.36 -1.72
N THR A 5 9.99 -10.86 -0.62
CA THR A 5 9.21 -10.38 0.53
C THR A 5 8.44 -9.12 0.17
N VAL A 6 9.10 -8.14 -0.48
CA VAL A 6 8.43 -6.92 -0.96
C VAL A 6 7.33 -7.24 -1.97
N GLN A 7 7.60 -8.12 -2.94
CA GLN A 7 6.62 -8.55 -3.93
C GLN A 7 5.40 -9.22 -3.28
N HIS A 8 5.63 -10.11 -2.32
CA HIS A 8 4.54 -10.75 -1.58
C HIS A 8 3.66 -9.72 -0.83
N HIS A 9 4.26 -8.71 -0.20
CA HIS A 9 3.49 -7.64 0.44
C HIS A 9 2.69 -6.81 -0.57
N LEU A 10 3.25 -6.50 -1.74
CA LEU A 10 2.53 -5.80 -2.80
C LEU A 10 1.33 -6.60 -3.32
N GLU A 11 1.47 -7.93 -3.44
CA GLU A 11 0.36 -8.83 -3.77
C GLU A 11 -0.76 -8.74 -2.71
N VAL A 12 -0.41 -8.83 -1.42
CA VAL A 12 -1.40 -8.73 -0.32
C VAL A 12 -2.10 -7.37 -0.30
N LEU A 13 -1.36 -6.28 -0.53
CA LEU A 13 -1.94 -4.93 -0.60
C LEU A 13 -2.88 -4.78 -1.81
N GLN A 14 -2.54 -5.40 -2.94
CA GLN A 14 -3.39 -5.38 -4.13
C GLN A 14 -4.67 -6.20 -3.93
N GLU A 15 -4.56 -7.41 -3.35
CA GLU A 15 -5.71 -8.24 -2.99
C GLU A 15 -6.67 -7.53 -2.02
N SER A 16 -6.11 -6.70 -1.14
CA SER A 16 -6.88 -5.90 -0.17
C SER A 16 -7.48 -4.62 -0.79
N ASN A 17 -7.31 -4.39 -2.09
CA ASN A 17 -7.66 -3.15 -2.80
C ASN A 17 -7.04 -1.89 -2.19
N ILE A 18 -5.86 -2.01 -1.57
CA ILE A 18 -5.10 -0.88 -1.03
C ILE A 18 -4.28 -0.22 -2.14
N VAL A 19 -3.67 -1.05 -3.00
CA VAL A 19 -2.91 -0.59 -4.18
C VAL A 19 -3.51 -1.14 -5.46
N THR A 20 -3.31 -0.41 -6.56
CA THR A 20 -3.55 -0.85 -7.93
C THR A 20 -2.22 -0.89 -8.67
N THR A 21 -2.19 -1.60 -9.79
CA THR A 21 -0.97 -1.75 -10.58
C THR A 21 -1.19 -1.44 -12.06
N GLU A 22 -0.15 -0.92 -12.71
CA GLU A 22 -0.08 -0.77 -14.16
C GLU A 22 1.23 -1.37 -14.72
N GLY A 23 1.11 -2.00 -15.90
CA GLY A 23 2.21 -2.66 -16.60
C GLY A 23 2.34 -4.16 -16.30
N ASP A 24 3.19 -4.84 -17.09
CA ASP A 24 3.36 -6.30 -17.05
C ASP A 24 4.77 -6.72 -16.64
N ASN A 25 4.88 -7.58 -15.63
CA ASN A 25 6.05 -8.37 -15.18
C ASN A 25 7.35 -7.62 -14.81
N TYR A 26 7.87 -6.72 -15.64
CA TYR A 26 9.11 -5.98 -15.40
C TYR A 26 8.87 -4.48 -15.47
N GLY A 27 9.17 -3.78 -14.38
CA GLY A 27 8.83 -2.36 -14.25
C GLY A 27 7.35 -2.12 -13.92
N GLN A 28 6.69 -3.12 -13.32
CA GLN A 28 5.32 -2.98 -12.85
C GLN A 28 5.24 -1.87 -11.79
N MET A 29 4.36 -0.91 -12.02
CA MET A 29 4.17 0.24 -11.15
C MET A 29 3.00 -0.01 -10.20
N TYR A 30 3.11 0.45 -8.97
CA TYR A 30 2.07 0.35 -7.95
C TYR A 30 1.67 1.74 -7.49
N PHE A 31 0.36 1.95 -7.39
CA PHE A 31 -0.26 3.20 -6.98
C PHE A 31 -1.27 2.91 -5.87
N LEU A 32 -1.58 3.91 -5.05
CA LEU A 32 -2.74 3.79 -4.15
C LEU A 32 -4.01 3.62 -4.99
N SER A 33 -4.91 2.76 -4.54
CA SER A 33 -6.21 2.65 -5.18
C SER A 33 -7.04 3.92 -4.99
N ASP A 34 -8.00 4.17 -5.87
CA ASP A 34 -8.94 5.29 -5.72
C ASP A 34 -9.64 5.26 -4.37
N ARG A 35 -9.97 4.06 -3.86
CA ARG A 35 -10.57 3.90 -2.53
C ARG A 35 -9.63 4.42 -1.44
N MET A 36 -8.34 4.05 -1.50
CA MET A 36 -7.37 4.51 -0.50
C MET A 36 -7.09 5.99 -0.61
N MET A 37 -6.95 6.52 -1.83
CA MET A 37 -6.74 7.96 -2.04
C MET A 37 -7.89 8.80 -1.49
N ASN A 38 -9.14 8.34 -1.65
CA ASN A 38 -10.32 9.05 -1.15
C ASN A 38 -10.54 8.93 0.37
N ASN A 39 -9.81 8.05 1.06
CA ASN A 39 -9.95 7.80 2.50
C ASN A 39 -8.58 7.86 3.20
N LEU A 40 -7.65 8.66 2.66
CA LEU A 40 -6.29 8.75 3.19
C LEU A 40 -6.29 9.36 4.59
N ASP A 41 -7.16 10.34 4.82
CA ASP A 41 -7.43 10.95 6.13
C ASP A 41 -7.84 9.90 7.18
N ILE A 42 -8.74 8.98 6.83
CA ILE A 42 -9.15 7.90 7.73
C ILE A 42 -7.98 6.94 8.00
N MET A 43 -7.14 6.69 6.99
CA MET A 43 -5.96 5.84 7.15
C MET A 43 -4.95 6.47 8.11
N GLU A 44 -4.69 7.77 7.98
CA GLU A 44 -3.84 8.56 8.88
C GLU A 44 -4.38 8.54 10.32
N ASP A 45 -5.68 8.80 10.52
CA ASP A 45 -6.32 8.74 11.85
C ASP A 45 -6.17 7.35 12.51
N VAL A 46 -6.25 6.28 11.72
CA VAL A 46 -6.07 4.90 12.19
C VAL A 46 -4.61 4.62 12.51
N ALA A 47 -3.68 5.11 11.69
CA ALA A 47 -2.23 4.95 11.91
C ALA A 47 -1.77 5.66 13.20
N GLU A 48 -2.27 6.88 13.45
CA GLU A 48 -2.04 7.62 14.69
C GLU A 48 -2.56 6.82 15.90
N GLN A 49 -3.81 6.34 15.85
CA GLN A 49 -4.39 5.55 16.94
C GLN A 49 -3.67 4.22 17.18
N ALA A 50 -3.15 3.62 16.13
CA ALA A 50 -2.38 2.38 16.20
C ALA A 50 -0.92 2.60 16.63
N GLY A 51 -0.47 3.86 16.77
CA GLY A 51 0.90 4.22 17.13
C GLY A 51 1.92 3.86 16.06
N VAL A 52 1.50 3.86 14.79
CA VAL A 52 2.35 3.53 13.63
C VAL A 52 3.10 4.77 13.12
N ASP A 53 2.55 5.97 13.37
CA ASP A 53 3.11 7.28 12.99
C ASP A 53 4.00 7.92 14.09
N ASP A 54 4.80 7.13 14.82
CA ASP A 54 5.67 7.65 15.91
C ASP A 54 7.02 8.24 15.42
N ASP A 55 7.11 8.66 14.15
CA ASP A 55 8.31 9.26 13.53
C ASP A 55 8.10 10.76 13.18
N ALA A 56 7.61 11.55 14.14
CA ALA A 56 7.64 13.03 14.07
C ALA A 56 8.82 13.62 14.87
#